data_AF-A0A4T0VSD3-F1
#
_entry.id   AF-A0A4T0VSD3-F1
#
_cell.length_a   1.000
_cell.length_b   1.000
_cell.length_c   1.000
_cell.angle_alpha   90.00
_cell.angle_beta   90.00
_cell.angle_gamma   90.00
#
_symmetry.space_group_name_H-M   'P 1'
#
loop_
_entity.id
_entity.type
_entity.pdbx_description
1 polymer ?
#
loop_
_entity_poly.entity_id
_entity_poly.type
_entity_poly.pdbx_seq_one_letter_code
_entity_poly.pdbx_strand_id
1 'polypeptide(L)'
;MYQPLCAYSCRVALSASPLNCSSRTEVNGMVFANTSSSCFATDDAFLMSLAWCIHIRCVDLSVWEIEKYWQSTEASIRNSHRRLDEPGVNVDSNPPAPKWTYQEALSNVNRTPTATLSFANPLKEKALVSDADYQVQYNTMGMFEKMEVNHETYGCSRSDFDFTASVCPIAGVDGI
;
A
#
# COMPACT_ATOMS: atom_id res chain seq x y z
N MET A 1 -5.18 2.12 9.18
CA MET A 1 -3.90 1.68 8.56
C MET A 1 -3.97 1.66 7.03
N TYR A 2 -5.15 1.49 6.41
CA TYR A 2 -5.30 1.28 4.97
C TYR A 2 -6.01 2.43 4.23
N GLN A 3 -5.96 3.65 4.77
CA GLN A 3 -6.73 4.78 4.24
C GLN A 3 -5.89 5.68 3.31
N PRO A 4 -6.44 6.12 2.17
CA PRO A 4 -7.74 5.74 1.63
C PRO A 4 -7.69 4.36 0.97
N LEU A 5 -8.72 3.55 1.23
CA LEU A 5 -8.78 2.15 0.77
C LEU A 5 -8.62 2.03 -0.75
N CYS A 6 -9.26 2.91 -1.51
CA CYS A 6 -9.19 2.89 -2.97
C CYS A 6 -7.74 3.04 -3.49
N ALA A 7 -6.97 3.95 -2.91
CA ALA A 7 -5.58 4.19 -3.33
C ALA A 7 -4.67 3.06 -2.84
N TYR A 8 -4.90 2.58 -1.62
CA TYR A 8 -4.16 1.47 -1.05
C TYR A 8 -4.31 0.19 -1.87
N SER A 9 -5.53 -0.14 -2.29
CA SER A 9 -5.81 -1.33 -3.11
C SER A 9 -5.11 -1.25 -4.48
N CYS A 10 -5.05 -0.07 -5.10
CA CYS A 10 -4.26 0.14 -6.32
C CYS A 10 -2.77 -0.18 -6.10
N ARG A 11 -2.18 0.31 -5.00
CA ARG A 11 -0.79 0.03 -4.64
C ARG A 11 -0.54 -1.46 -4.41
N VAL A 12 -1.42 -2.15 -3.68
CA VAL A 12 -1.29 -3.59 -3.42
C VAL A 12 -1.38 -4.40 -4.71
N ALA A 13 -2.36 -4.09 -5.58
CA ALA A 13 -2.51 -4.77 -6.86
C ALA A 13 -1.24 -4.64 -7.74
N LEU A 14 -0.65 -3.45 -7.80
CA LEU A 14 0.57 -3.20 -8.56
C LEU A 14 1.81 -3.85 -7.94
N SER A 15 1.88 -3.92 -6.61
CA SER A 15 3.02 -4.53 -5.89
C SER A 15 3.18 -6.03 -6.14
N ALA A 16 2.15 -6.69 -6.64
CA ALA A 16 2.19 -8.11 -7.00
C ALA A 16 3.02 -8.41 -8.26
N SER A 17 3.43 -7.39 -9.01
CA SER A 17 4.28 -7.54 -10.19
C SER A 17 5.70 -7.04 -9.92
N PRO A 18 6.75 -7.77 -10.33
CA PRO A 18 8.12 -7.29 -10.21
C PRO A 18 8.34 -6.00 -11.01
N LEU A 19 9.11 -5.07 -10.48
CA LEU A 19 9.62 -3.91 -11.21
C LEU A 19 10.96 -4.23 -11.88
N ASN A 20 11.45 -3.32 -12.73
CA ASN A 20 12.75 -3.49 -13.38
C ASN A 20 13.92 -3.44 -12.38
N CYS A 21 13.78 -2.65 -11.31
CA CYS A 21 14.77 -2.54 -10.23
C CYS A 21 14.57 -3.57 -9.09
N SER A 22 13.60 -4.49 -9.23
CA SER A 22 13.39 -5.56 -8.24
C SER A 22 14.48 -6.63 -8.35
N SER A 23 14.97 -7.10 -7.21
CA SER A 23 15.78 -8.31 -7.16
C SER A 23 14.87 -9.54 -7.26
N ARG A 24 15.29 -10.55 -8.02
CA ARG A 24 14.54 -11.80 -8.21
C ARG A 24 15.29 -12.93 -7.54
N THR A 25 14.64 -13.62 -6.62
CA THR A 25 15.18 -14.78 -5.94
C THR A 25 14.28 -15.97 -6.23
N GLU A 26 14.86 -17.03 -6.79
CA GLU A 26 14.14 -18.28 -7.00
C GLU A 26 14.38 -19.19 -5.79
N VAL A 27 13.31 -19.61 -5.13
CA VAL A 27 13.35 -20.56 -4.03
C VAL A 27 12.38 -21.69 -4.36
N ASN A 28 12.89 -22.93 -4.45
CA ASN A 28 12.10 -24.13 -4.78
C ASN A 28 11.25 -23.99 -6.07
N GLY A 29 11.78 -23.34 -7.11
CA GLY A 29 11.06 -23.12 -8.38
C GLY A 29 10.02 -22.00 -8.35
N MET A 30 9.87 -21.29 -7.23
CA MET A 30 9.03 -20.09 -7.12
C MET A 30 9.91 -18.84 -7.21
N VAL A 31 9.56 -17.94 -8.14
CA VAL A 31 10.25 -16.65 -8.31
C VAL A 31 9.63 -15.63 -7.37
N PHE A 32 10.41 -15.19 -6.39
CA PHE A 32 10.07 -14.08 -5.50
C PHE A 32 10.72 -12.80 -6.00
N ALA A 33 9.94 -11.75 -6.10
CA ALA A 33 10.44 -10.41 -6.40
C ALA A 33 10.57 -9.64 -5.08
N ASN A 34 11.79 -9.21 -4.76
CA ASN A 34 12.03 -8.30 -3.65
C ASN A 34 12.32 -6.90 -4.21
N THR A 35 11.33 -6.03 -4.01
CA THR A 35 11.34 -4.64 -4.47
C THR A 35 11.60 -3.73 -3.27
N SER A 36 12.68 -2.96 -3.30
CA SER A 36 12.95 -1.97 -2.26
C SER A 36 11.98 -0.79 -2.36
N SER A 37 11.80 -0.08 -1.25
CA SER A 37 11.03 1.18 -1.22
C SER A 37 11.58 2.19 -2.24
N SER A 38 12.89 2.36 -2.30
CA SER A 38 13.55 3.24 -3.27
C SER A 38 13.21 2.90 -4.73
N CYS A 39 13.06 1.61 -5.04
CA CYS A 39 12.67 1.16 -6.38
C CYS A 39 11.24 1.60 -6.73
N PHE A 40 10.27 1.44 -5.83
CA PHE A 40 8.91 1.96 -6.04
C PHE A 40 8.87 3.49 -6.19
N ALA A 41 9.72 4.19 -5.45
CA ALA A 41 9.76 5.65 -5.46
C ALA A 41 10.34 6.24 -6.76
N THR A 42 11.13 5.47 -7.51
CA THR A 42 11.90 5.96 -8.67
C THR A 42 11.49 5.32 -10.00
N ASP A 43 10.72 4.23 -9.98
CA ASP A 43 10.26 3.54 -11.19
C ASP A 43 9.10 4.28 -11.87
N ASP A 44 9.38 4.78 -13.07
CA ASP A 44 8.44 5.59 -13.85
C ASP A 44 7.17 4.80 -14.22
N ALA A 45 7.31 3.52 -14.57
CA ALA A 45 6.17 2.68 -14.96
C ALA A 45 5.23 2.43 -13.78
N PHE A 46 5.78 2.19 -12.59
CA PHE A 46 5.02 2.06 -11.36
C PHE A 46 4.28 3.34 -10.99
N LEU A 47 4.99 4.49 -10.93
CA LEU A 47 4.39 5.77 -10.55
C LEU A 47 3.25 6.16 -11.51
N MET A 48 3.45 6.01 -12.83
CA MET A 48 2.39 6.28 -13.81
C MET A 48 1.19 5.34 -13.66
N SER A 49 1.44 4.04 -13.45
CA SER A 49 0.37 3.04 -13.29
C SER A 49 -0.43 3.28 -12.02
N LEU A 50 0.24 3.63 -10.92
CA LEU A 50 -0.39 3.94 -9.64
C LEU A 50 -1.23 5.21 -9.74
N ALA A 51 -0.68 6.29 -10.30
CA ALA A 51 -1.40 7.55 -10.49
C ALA A 51 -2.65 7.34 -11.34
N TRP A 52 -2.54 6.56 -12.42
CA TRP A 52 -3.68 6.22 -13.26
C TRP A 52 -4.75 5.40 -12.52
N CYS A 53 -4.34 4.36 -11.78
CA CYS A 53 -5.28 3.55 -11.00
C CYS A 53 -6.04 4.39 -9.96
N ILE A 54 -5.35 5.28 -9.25
CA ILE A 54 -5.98 6.19 -8.27
C ILE A 54 -6.95 7.12 -8.98
N HIS A 55 -6.57 7.69 -10.13
CA HIS A 55 -7.42 8.62 -10.89
C HIS A 55 -8.76 8.00 -11.29
N ILE A 56 -8.77 6.72 -11.69
CA ILE A 56 -10.01 6.04 -12.14
C ILE A 56 -10.83 5.46 -10.98
N ARG A 57 -10.21 5.14 -9.83
CA ARG A 57 -10.89 4.46 -8.71
C ARG A 57 -11.30 5.38 -7.57
N CYS A 58 -10.51 6.41 -7.30
CA CYS A 58 -10.70 7.31 -6.16
C CYS A 58 -11.43 8.59 -6.60
N VAL A 59 -12.64 8.45 -7.14
CA VAL A 59 -13.41 9.60 -7.65
C VAL A 59 -13.98 10.51 -6.56
N ASP A 60 -14.16 9.96 -5.35
CA ASP A 60 -14.75 10.67 -4.22
C ASP A 60 -13.70 11.48 -3.41
N LEU A 61 -12.42 11.29 -3.70
CA LEU A 61 -11.32 11.96 -3.01
C LEU A 61 -10.86 13.19 -3.78
N SER A 62 -10.59 14.24 -3.03
CA SER A 62 -10.00 15.45 -3.58
C SER A 62 -8.50 15.26 -3.86
N VAL A 63 -7.96 16.07 -4.77
CA VAL A 63 -6.55 15.98 -5.18
C VAL A 63 -5.60 16.15 -4.00
N TRP A 64 -5.92 17.01 -3.03
CA TRP A 64 -5.05 17.23 -1.87
C TRP A 64 -4.98 16.00 -0.94
N GLU A 65 -6.07 15.23 -0.82
CA GLU A 65 -6.08 13.98 -0.05
C GLU A 65 -5.23 12.92 -0.73
N ILE A 66 -5.31 12.85 -2.06
CA ILE A 66 -4.49 11.95 -2.88
C ILE A 66 -3.01 12.34 -2.79
N GLU A 67 -2.66 13.61 -2.89
CA GLU A 67 -1.26 14.08 -2.75
C GLU A 67 -0.74 13.83 -1.33
N LYS A 68 -1.57 14.03 -0.30
CA LYS A 68 -1.21 13.68 1.07
C LYS A 68 -0.91 12.18 1.20
N TYR A 69 -1.75 11.33 0.62
CA TYR A 69 -1.50 9.89 0.55
C TYR A 69 -0.22 9.56 -0.23
N TRP A 70 -0.02 10.19 -1.38
CA TRP A 70 1.13 9.98 -2.26
C TRP A 70 2.46 10.27 -1.55
N GLN A 71 2.49 11.35 -0.76
CA GLN A 71 3.65 11.76 0.04
C GLN A 71 3.79 10.96 1.35
N SER A 72 2.70 10.40 1.87
CA SER A 72 2.75 9.52 3.03
C SER A 72 3.44 8.20 2.66
N THR A 73 4.69 8.08 3.08
CA THR A 73 5.63 7.08 2.57
C THR A 73 5.27 5.64 2.97
N GLU A 74 4.38 5.50 3.95
CA GLU A 74 3.76 4.25 4.37
C GLU A 74 2.90 3.59 3.28
N ALA A 75 2.23 4.40 2.46
CA ALA A 75 1.12 3.92 1.66
C ALA A 75 1.46 3.82 0.17
N SER A 76 2.37 4.67 -0.33
CA SER A 76 2.81 4.68 -1.73
C SER A 76 4.06 3.81 -2.00
N ILE A 77 4.94 3.63 -1.02
CA ILE A 77 6.34 3.23 -1.28
C ILE A 77 6.89 2.12 -0.35
N ARG A 78 6.38 1.94 0.89
CA ARG A 78 6.88 0.84 1.75
C ARG A 78 6.56 -0.53 1.17
N ASN A 79 7.49 -1.48 1.36
CA ASN A 79 7.27 -2.91 1.08
C ASN A 79 6.73 -3.69 2.31
N SER A 80 6.27 -3.01 3.36
CA SER A 80 5.80 -3.65 4.59
C SER A 80 4.43 -3.11 5.00
N HIS A 81 3.54 -4.05 5.35
CA HIS A 81 2.20 -3.79 5.89
C HIS A 81 2.20 -3.65 7.42
N ARG A 82 3.35 -3.85 8.09
CA ARG A 82 3.43 -3.73 9.55
C ARG A 82 3.42 -2.29 10.01
N ARG A 83 2.85 -2.07 11.19
CA ARG A 83 2.84 -0.79 11.88
C ARG A 83 4.26 -0.32 12.18
N LEU A 84 4.47 0.99 12.15
CA LEU A 84 5.77 1.61 12.40
C LEU A 84 6.25 1.44 13.85
N ASP A 85 5.31 1.27 14.78
CA ASP A 85 5.57 1.07 16.20
C ASP A 85 5.79 -0.40 16.59
N GLU A 86 5.62 -1.34 15.64
CA GLU A 86 5.83 -2.76 15.92
C GLU A 86 7.34 -3.08 16.10
N PRO A 87 7.74 -3.78 17.19
CA PRO A 87 9.13 -4.18 17.40
C PRO A 87 9.70 -4.98 16.22
N GLY A 88 10.89 -4.58 15.75
CA GLY A 88 11.56 -5.22 14.61
C GLY A 88 11.15 -4.67 13.24
N VAL A 89 10.27 -3.67 13.21
CA VAL A 89 10.01 -2.88 12.00
C VAL A 89 11.04 -1.76 11.91
N ASN A 90 12.00 -1.92 11.01
CA ASN A 90 12.92 -0.83 10.67
C ASN A 90 12.14 0.18 9.82
N VAL A 91 11.77 1.30 10.45
CA VAL A 91 11.22 2.45 9.76
C VAL A 91 12.40 3.31 9.34
N ASP A 92 12.63 3.39 8.03
CA ASP A 92 13.60 4.35 7.52
C ASP A 92 13.15 5.75 7.94
N SER A 93 13.95 6.43 8.76
CA SER A 93 13.65 7.78 9.27
C SER A 93 13.52 8.82 8.16
N ASN A 94 14.07 8.53 6.98
CA ASN A 94 13.95 9.34 5.78
C ASN A 94 13.55 8.43 4.61
N PRO A 95 12.27 8.04 4.53
CA PRO A 95 11.83 7.14 3.49
C PRO A 95 11.89 7.86 2.13
N PRO A 96 12.19 7.16 1.03
CA PRO A 96 12.43 7.80 -0.25
C PRO A 96 11.16 8.50 -0.73
N ALA A 97 11.28 9.78 -1.04
CA ALA A 97 10.19 10.54 -1.66
C ALA A 97 10.01 10.06 -3.12
N PRO A 98 8.76 9.96 -3.60
CA PRO A 98 8.52 9.64 -5.00
C PRO A 98 9.17 10.70 -5.91
N LYS A 99 9.73 10.24 -7.02
CA LYS A 99 10.40 11.09 -8.02
C LYS A 99 9.49 12.21 -8.55
N TRP A 100 8.19 11.95 -8.63
CA TRP A 100 7.17 12.86 -9.13
C TRP A 100 6.04 13.02 -8.11
N THR A 101 5.39 14.19 -8.15
CA THR A 101 4.09 14.40 -7.51
C THR A 101 3.01 13.58 -8.21
N TYR A 102 1.86 13.36 -7.56
CA TYR A 102 0.76 12.62 -8.17
C TYR A 102 0.28 13.32 -9.46
N GLN A 103 0.17 14.65 -9.44
CA GLN A 103 -0.22 15.43 -10.61
C GLN A 103 0.77 15.30 -11.78
N GLU A 104 2.08 15.35 -11.50
CA GLU A 104 3.11 15.15 -12.52
C GLU A 104 3.06 13.73 -13.09
N ALA A 105 2.97 12.72 -12.22
CA ALA A 105 2.85 11.33 -12.63
C ALA A 105 1.62 11.09 -13.52
N LEU A 106 0.47 11.68 -13.17
CA LEU A 106 -0.76 11.61 -13.96
C LEU A 106 -0.60 12.33 -15.32
N SER A 107 0.05 13.49 -15.34
CA SER A 107 0.30 14.22 -16.60
C SER A 107 1.18 13.43 -17.56
N ASN A 108 2.16 12.69 -17.03
CA ASN A 108 3.09 11.88 -17.81
C ASN A 108 2.46 10.60 -18.37
N VAL A 109 1.28 10.19 -17.90
CA VAL A 109 0.57 9.03 -18.45
C VAL A 109 0.32 9.24 -19.96
N ASN A 110 0.02 10.46 -20.41
CA ASN A 110 -0.18 10.93 -21.80
C ASN A 110 -1.27 10.18 -22.63
N ARG A 111 -1.52 8.89 -22.37
CA ARG A 111 -2.53 8.01 -22.97
C ARG A 111 -2.92 6.90 -21.99
N THR A 112 -4.18 6.50 -22.01
CA THR A 112 -4.74 5.37 -21.24
C THR A 112 -3.87 4.11 -21.43
N PRO A 113 -3.40 3.46 -20.35
CA PRO A 113 -2.64 2.22 -20.45
C PRO A 113 -3.48 1.13 -21.12
N THR A 114 -3.01 0.55 -22.22
CA THR A 114 -3.69 -0.57 -22.91
C THR A 114 -3.19 -1.93 -22.44
N ALA A 115 -1.96 -1.99 -21.92
CA ALA A 115 -1.39 -3.21 -21.37
C ALA A 115 -2.02 -3.52 -20.00
N THR A 116 -2.73 -4.64 -19.88
CA THR A 116 -3.22 -5.12 -18.59
C THR A 116 -2.06 -5.64 -17.74
N LEU A 117 -2.10 -5.37 -16.44
CA LEU A 117 -1.14 -5.91 -15.48
C LEU A 117 -1.12 -7.44 -15.57
N SER A 118 0.07 -8.02 -15.75
CA SER A 118 0.27 -9.46 -15.75
C SER A 118 1.10 -9.84 -14.53
N PHE A 119 0.47 -10.57 -13.60
CA PHE A 119 1.13 -11.06 -12.40
C PHE A 119 2.40 -11.85 -12.75
N ALA A 120 3.43 -11.70 -11.91
CA ALA A 120 4.76 -12.30 -12.04
C ALA A 120 5.62 -11.83 -13.24
N ASN A 121 5.07 -11.06 -14.18
CA ASN A 121 5.85 -10.47 -15.27
C ASN A 121 6.40 -9.08 -14.88
N PRO A 122 7.64 -8.73 -15.30
CA PRO A 122 8.18 -7.41 -15.05
C PRO A 122 7.28 -6.32 -15.62
N LEU A 123 6.98 -5.32 -14.81
CA LEU A 123 6.33 -4.10 -15.26
C LEU A 123 7.34 -3.29 -16.09
N LYS A 124 7.33 -3.51 -17.41
CA LYS A 124 8.22 -2.80 -18.35
C LYS A 124 7.64 -1.48 -18.85
N GLU A 125 6.32 -1.37 -18.85
CA GLU A 125 5.57 -0.21 -19.32
C GLU A 125 4.41 0.06 -18.36
N LYS A 126 3.79 1.25 -18.50
CA LYS A 126 2.57 1.59 -17.75
C LYS A 126 1.49 0.53 -17.97
N ALA A 127 0.96 -0.01 -16.88
CA ALA A 127 -0.05 -1.05 -16.92
C ALA A 127 -1.38 -0.58 -16.33
N LEU A 128 -2.46 -1.13 -16.88
CA LEU A 128 -3.81 -1.00 -16.35
C LEU A 128 -4.05 -2.11 -15.33
N VAL A 129 -4.43 -1.72 -14.11
CA VAL A 129 -4.95 -2.66 -13.11
C VAL A 129 -6.36 -3.08 -13.53
N SER A 130 -6.59 -4.38 -13.73
CA SER A 130 -7.90 -4.89 -14.12
C SER A 130 -8.95 -4.67 -13.02
N ASP A 131 -10.22 -4.56 -13.40
CA ASP A 131 -11.33 -4.45 -12.44
C ASP A 131 -11.36 -5.62 -11.45
N ALA A 132 -11.13 -6.84 -11.94
CA ALA A 132 -11.13 -8.03 -11.11
C ALA A 132 -10.01 -8.00 -10.06
N ASP A 133 -8.79 -7.65 -10.47
CA ASP A 133 -7.63 -7.61 -9.57
C ASP A 133 -7.76 -6.52 -8.52
N TYR A 134 -8.23 -5.34 -8.93
CA TYR A 134 -8.53 -4.25 -8.02
C TYR A 134 -9.59 -4.67 -6.99
N GLN A 135 -10.70 -5.26 -7.44
CA GLN A 135 -11.83 -5.60 -6.56
C GLN A 135 -11.43 -6.64 -5.51
N VAL A 136 -10.61 -7.64 -5.89
CA VAL A 136 -10.07 -8.61 -4.93
C VAL A 136 -9.29 -7.89 -3.84
N GLN A 137 -8.34 -7.01 -4.21
CA GLN A 137 -7.54 -6.29 -3.23
C GLN A 137 -8.38 -5.31 -2.39
N TYR A 138 -9.37 -4.65 -3.00
CA TYR A 138 -10.29 -3.75 -2.30
C TYR A 138 -11.08 -4.48 -1.21
N ASN A 139 -11.68 -5.62 -1.56
CA ASN A 139 -12.46 -6.41 -0.61
C ASN A 139 -11.56 -6.98 0.50
N THR A 140 -10.40 -7.51 0.14
CA THR A 140 -9.46 -8.11 1.10
C THR A 140 -8.92 -7.06 2.07
N MET A 141 -8.45 -5.91 1.59
CA MET A 141 -7.92 -4.85 2.45
C MET A 141 -9.01 -4.24 3.33
N GLY A 142 -10.23 -4.06 2.80
CA GLY A 142 -11.37 -3.60 3.60
C GLY A 142 -11.79 -4.59 4.69
N MET A 143 -11.64 -5.90 4.45
CA MET A 143 -11.84 -6.91 5.50
C MET A 143 -10.71 -6.91 6.53
N PHE A 144 -9.45 -6.80 6.12
CA PHE A 144 -8.32 -6.70 7.04
C PHE A 144 -8.45 -5.48 7.95
N GLU A 145 -8.83 -4.32 7.42
CA GLU A 145 -9.08 -3.13 8.22
C GLU A 145 -10.14 -3.38 9.30
N LYS A 146 -11.27 -3.98 8.94
CA LYS A 146 -12.34 -4.32 9.90
C LYS A 146 -11.86 -5.31 10.95
N MET A 147 -11.10 -6.33 10.55
CA MET A 147 -10.57 -7.31 11.48
C MET A 147 -9.54 -6.71 12.42
N GLU A 148 -8.64 -5.85 11.93
CA GLU A 148 -7.67 -5.14 12.75
C GLU A 148 -8.36 -4.22 13.75
N VAL A 149 -9.35 -3.42 13.33
CA VAL A 149 -10.12 -2.57 14.24
C VAL A 149 -10.84 -3.41 15.31
N ASN A 150 -11.43 -4.54 14.93
CA ASN A 150 -12.06 -5.45 15.88
C ASN A 150 -11.03 -6.10 16.83
N HIS A 151 -9.84 -6.46 16.35
CA HIS A 151 -8.77 -7.00 17.18
C HIS A 151 -8.18 -5.94 18.12
N GLU A 152 -8.09 -4.68 17.70
CA GLU A 152 -7.71 -3.57 18.58
C GLU A 152 -8.78 -3.31 19.65
N THR A 153 -10.05 -3.34 19.25
CA THR A 153 -11.18 -3.01 20.13
C THR A 153 -11.48 -4.13 21.13
N TYR A 154 -11.39 -5.39 20.69
CA TYR A 154 -11.82 -6.57 21.46
C TYR A 154 -10.70 -7.58 21.73
N GLY A 155 -9.48 -7.38 21.21
CA GLY A 155 -8.36 -8.27 21.46
C GLY A 155 -7.96 -8.35 22.94
N CYS A 156 -8.38 -7.37 23.74
CA CYS A 156 -8.22 -7.36 25.18
C CYS A 156 -9.40 -7.98 25.96
N SER A 157 -10.50 -8.39 25.32
CA SER A 157 -11.68 -8.89 26.03
C SER A 157 -11.66 -10.41 26.31
N ARG A 158 -10.50 -11.07 26.22
CA ARG A 158 -10.39 -12.52 26.42
C ARG A 158 -9.21 -12.99 27.29
N SER A 159 -8.61 -12.10 28.05
CA SER A 159 -7.66 -12.47 29.13
C SER A 159 -8.21 -12.30 30.55
N ASP A 160 -9.37 -11.68 30.73
CA ASP A 160 -9.93 -11.39 32.07
C ASP A 160 -10.72 -12.56 32.68
N PHE A 161 -10.18 -13.78 32.59
CA PHE A 161 -10.56 -14.84 33.54
C PHE A 161 -9.37 -15.48 34.27
N ASP A 162 -8.16 -14.96 34.12
CA ASP A 162 -7.09 -15.32 35.05
C ASP A 162 -6.22 -14.13 35.48
N PHE A 163 -5.98 -14.14 36.77
CA PHE A 163 -5.39 -13.11 37.61
C PHE A 163 -3.97 -12.67 37.15
N THR A 164 -3.70 -11.37 37.34
CA THR A 164 -2.37 -10.68 37.39
C THR A 164 -1.79 -10.04 36.11
N ALA A 165 -2.03 -8.73 36.02
CA ALA A 165 -1.13 -7.66 35.58
C ALA A 165 -0.25 -7.87 34.33
N SER A 166 -0.72 -7.38 33.17
CA SER A 166 0.12 -6.58 32.26
C SER A 166 -0.73 -5.75 31.28
N VAL A 167 -0.94 -4.49 31.64
CA VAL A 167 -0.84 -3.28 30.79
C VAL A 167 -1.46 -3.35 29.39
N CYS A 168 -2.69 -2.84 29.26
CA CYS A 168 -3.24 -2.34 27.99
C CYS A 168 -3.50 -0.81 28.13
N PRO A 169 -2.56 0.08 27.78
CA PRO A 169 -2.82 1.49 27.55
C PRO A 169 -3.11 1.64 26.04
N ILE A 170 -4.01 2.51 25.58
CA ILE A 170 -4.09 3.92 25.95
C ILE A 170 -5.54 4.38 25.74
N ALA A 171 -6.17 4.84 26.82
CA ALA A 171 -7.31 5.72 26.76
C ALA A 171 -6.83 7.11 26.30
N GLY A 172 -7.45 7.63 25.25
CA GLY A 172 -7.12 8.92 24.67
C GLY A 172 -8.33 9.61 24.08
N VAL A 173 -9.48 9.59 24.77
CA VAL A 173 -10.54 10.58 24.57
C VAL A 173 -11.15 10.85 25.93
N ASP A 174 -11.00 12.08 26.42
CA ASP A 174 -12.08 12.85 27.04
C ASP A 174 -11.53 14.21 27.47
N GLY A 175 -11.60 15.15 26.52
CA GLY A 175 -11.74 16.56 26.84
C GLY A 175 -13.19 16.92 26.56
N ILE A 176 -13.94 17.25 27.62
CA ILE A 176 -14.84 18.40 27.83
C ILE A 176 -15.30 18.36 29.29
#